data_AF-A0A158JCG7-F1
#
_entry.id   AF-A0A158JCG7-F1
#
_cell.length_a   1.000
_cell.length_b   1.000
_cell.length_c   1.000
_cell.angle_alpha   90.00
_cell.angle_beta   90.00
_cell.angle_gamma   90.00
#
_symmetry.space_group_name_H-M   'P 1'
#
loop_
_entity.id
_entity.type
_entity.pdbx_description
1 polymer ?
#
loop_
_entity_poly.entity_id
_entity_poly.type
_entity_poly.pdbx_seq_one_letter_code
_entity_poly.pdbx_strand_id
1 'polypeptide(L)'
;MIPLNVVEQIMRTFSLLVRLFGNVMSGVVVVGIVLSLAGLLVPIPLMALDLLTGAVQAYIFTVLALVFIGAALAEASPTSSDKQPDTS
;
A
#
# COMPACT_ATOMS: atom_id res chain seq x y z
N MET A 1 -1.24 0.19 -26.79
CA MET A 1 -0.67 1.20 -25.86
C MET A 1 -0.84 0.79 -24.39
N ILE A 2 -1.10 -0.50 -24.13
CA ILE A 2 -1.70 -1.02 -22.89
C ILE A 2 -0.67 -1.48 -21.81
N PRO A 3 0.59 -1.87 -22.11
CA PRO A 3 1.45 -2.41 -21.05
C PRO A 3 1.99 -1.33 -20.11
N LEU A 4 2.18 -0.09 -20.57
CA LEU A 4 2.77 0.97 -19.74
C LEU A 4 1.84 1.45 -18.63
N ASN A 5 0.53 1.47 -18.85
CA ASN A 5 -0.44 1.97 -17.86
C ASN A 5 -0.52 1.07 -16.62
N VAL A 6 -0.40 -0.25 -16.79
CA VAL A 6 -0.39 -1.21 -15.67
C VAL A 6 0.91 -1.09 -14.88
N VAL A 7 2.06 -0.95 -15.57
CA VAL A 7 3.36 -0.72 -14.92
C VAL A 7 3.33 0.62 -14.16
N GLU A 8 2.76 1.67 -14.74
CA GLU A 8 2.62 2.98 -14.08
C GLU A 8 1.75 2.91 -12.81
N GLN A 9 0.66 2.13 -12.85
CA GLN A 9 -0.19 1.91 -11.68
C GLN A 9 0.51 1.12 -10.57
N ILE A 10 1.32 0.11 -10.93
CA ILE A 10 2.14 -0.65 -9.98
C ILE A 10 3.23 0.25 -9.38
N MET A 11 3.91 1.07 -10.19
CA MET A 11 4.95 1.99 -9.71
C MET A 11 4.40 3.05 -8.76
N ARG A 12 3.17 3.52 -8.98
CA ARG A 12 2.48 4.43 -8.05
C ARG A 12 2.22 3.76 -6.69
N THR A 13 1.72 2.54 -6.69
CA THR A 13 1.54 1.73 -5.47
C THR A 13 2.88 1.43 -4.79
N PHE A 14 3.92 1.11 -5.56
CA PHE A 14 5.26 0.87 -5.07
C PHE A 14 5.87 2.12 -4.40
N SER A 15 5.65 3.30 -4.98
CA SER A 15 6.07 4.57 -4.38
C SER A 15 5.37 4.83 -3.03
N LEU A 16 4.09 4.47 -2.90
CA LEU A 16 3.35 4.55 -1.64
C LEU A 16 3.86 3.54 -0.59
N LEU A 17 4.28 2.35 -1.01
CA LEU A 17 4.91 1.33 -0.17
C LEU A 17 6.25 1.81 0.40
N VAL A 18 7.13 2.36 -0.44
CA VAL A 18 8.41 2.93 -0.01
C VAL A 18 8.18 4.09 0.97
N ARG A 19 7.10 4.86 0.79
CA ARG A 19 6.72 5.95 1.70
C ARG A 19 6.25 5.44 3.07
N LEU A 20 5.46 4.37 3.11
CA LEU A 20 5.09 3.70 4.36
C LEU A 20 6.31 3.13 5.08
N PHE A 21 7.18 2.43 4.34
CA PHE A 21 8.44 1.91 4.83
C PHE A 21 9.31 3.03 5.41
N GLY A 22 9.39 4.15 4.70
CA GLY A 22 10.09 5.36 5.13
C GLY A 22 9.56 5.92 6.44
N ASN A 23 8.24 6.07 6.63
CA ASN A 23 7.68 6.54 7.91
C ASN A 23 7.97 5.58 9.07
N VAL A 24 7.81 4.27 8.88
CA VAL A 24 8.05 3.29 9.96
C VAL A 24 9.55 3.18 10.32
N MET A 25 10.43 3.17 9.32
CA MET A 25 11.89 3.22 9.55
C MET A 25 12.34 4.55 10.15
N SER A 26 11.77 5.67 9.66
CA SER A 26 12.06 7.02 10.16
C SER A 26 11.68 7.13 11.62
N GLY A 27 10.51 6.63 12.04
CA GLY A 27 10.12 6.63 13.45
C GLY A 27 11.17 5.98 14.36
N VAL A 28 11.71 4.82 13.99
CA VAL A 28 12.75 4.12 14.78
C VAL A 28 14.07 4.90 14.81
N VAL A 29 14.51 5.44 13.66
CA VAL A 29 15.76 6.20 13.54
C VAL A 29 15.66 7.56 14.26
N VAL A 30 14.57 8.29 14.06
CA VAL A 30 14.29 9.59 14.70
C VAL A 30 14.20 9.42 16.21
N VAL A 31 13.53 8.38 16.70
CA VAL A 31 13.46 8.10 18.15
C VAL A 31 14.84 7.83 18.72
N GLY A 32 15.69 7.06 18.03
CA GLY A 32 17.07 6.82 18.45
C GLY A 32 17.92 8.11 18.52
N ILE A 33 17.77 8.99 17.53
CA ILE A 33 18.50 10.28 17.48
C ILE A 33 17.96 11.24 18.55
N VAL A 34 16.63 11.36 18.69
CA VAL A 34 15.99 12.33 19.58
C VAL A 34 16.10 11.93 21.05
N LEU A 35 16.05 10.63 21.39
CA LEU A 35 16.38 10.16 22.75
C LEU A 35 17.82 10.53 23.13
N SER A 36 18.74 10.54 22.15
CA SER A 36 20.14 10.86 22.37
C SER A 36 20.40 12.37 22.50
N LEU A 37 19.60 13.22 21.83
CA LEU A 37 19.84 14.69 21.79
C LEU A 37 18.89 15.55 22.63
N ALA A 38 17.58 15.27 22.69
CA ALA A 38 16.57 16.30 23.04
C ALA A 38 15.72 16.01 24.30
N GLY A 39 15.89 14.85 24.96
CA GLY A 39 15.08 14.47 26.12
C GLY A 39 13.64 14.04 25.77
N LEU A 40 12.93 13.47 26.74
CA LEU A 40 11.71 12.66 26.52
C LEU A 40 10.44 13.45 26.13
N LEU A 41 10.35 14.76 26.42
CA LEU A 41 9.07 15.50 26.33
C LEU A 41 8.68 15.93 24.90
N VAL A 42 9.65 16.27 24.05
CA VAL A 42 9.46 16.69 22.66
C VAL A 42 9.15 15.54 21.68
N PRO A 43 9.76 14.33 21.78
CA PRO A 43 9.50 13.26 20.83
C PRO A 43 8.09 12.67 20.89
N ILE A 44 7.41 12.69 22.04
CA ILE A 44 6.14 11.96 22.22
C ILE A 44 5.03 12.46 21.25
N PRO A 45 4.74 13.77 21.14
CA PRO A 45 3.70 14.25 20.22
C PRO A 45 4.09 14.05 18.74
N LEU A 46 5.37 14.21 18.40
CA LEU A 46 5.86 14.02 17.05
C LEU A 46 5.78 12.56 16.61
N MET A 47 6.07 11.63 17.52
CA MET A 47 5.97 10.20 17.27
C MET A 47 4.50 9.75 17.09
N ALA A 48 3.57 10.37 17.82
CA ALA A 48 2.14 10.14 17.63
C ALA A 48 1.65 10.65 16.26
N LEU A 49 2.12 11.81 15.81
CA LEU A 49 1.82 12.35 14.47
C LEU A 49 2.44 11.50 13.34
N ASP A 50 3.67 11.03 13.52
CA ASP A 50 4.35 10.17 12.55
C ASP A 50 3.67 8.80 12.43
N LEU A 51 3.26 8.22 13.56
CA LEU A 51 2.48 6.99 13.60
C LEU A 51 1.08 7.17 12.99
N LEU A 52 0.42 8.31 13.23
CA LEU A 52 -0.89 8.63 12.64
C LEU A 52 -0.82 8.72 11.12
N THR A 53 0.18 9.43 10.60
CA THR A 53 0.39 9.54 9.14
C THR A 53 0.78 8.19 8.53
N GLY A 54 1.59 7.40 9.22
CA GLY A 54 1.91 6.01 8.84
C GLY A 54 0.69 5.09 8.83
N ALA A 55 -0.22 5.22 9.81
CA ALA A 55 -1.44 4.42 9.90
C ALA A 55 -2.41 4.74 8.74
N VAL A 56 -2.59 6.02 8.41
CA VAL A 56 -3.40 6.44 7.25
C VAL A 56 -2.81 5.93 5.94
N GLN A 57 -1.48 5.99 5.80
CA GLN A 57 -0.78 5.46 4.62
C GLN A 57 -0.95 3.94 4.48
N ALA A 58 -0.87 3.18 5.60
CA ALA A 58 -1.07 1.73 5.60
C ALA A 58 -2.50 1.38 5.19
N TYR A 59 -3.49 2.12 5.70
CA TYR A 59 -4.89 1.94 5.37
C TYR A 59 -5.15 2.08 3.86
N ILE A 60 -4.68 3.18 3.25
CA ILE A 60 -4.86 3.42 1.81
C ILE A 60 -4.18 2.32 0.99
N PHE A 61 -2.98 1.89 1.40
CA PHE A 61 -2.26 0.82 0.72
C PHE A 61 -3.01 -0.52 0.77
N THR A 62 -3.49 -0.94 1.94
CA THR A 62 -4.22 -2.19 2.09
C THR A 62 -5.52 -2.20 1.28
N VAL A 63 -6.24 -1.08 1.22
CA VAL A 63 -7.45 -0.95 0.39
C VAL A 63 -7.11 -1.11 -1.10
N LEU A 64 -6.06 -0.45 -1.60
CA LEU A 64 -5.62 -0.57 -2.99
C LEU A 64 -5.16 -2.00 -3.32
N ALA A 65 -4.45 -2.67 -2.40
CA ALA A 65 -4.03 -4.05 -2.57
C ALA A 65 -5.23 -5.00 -2.65
N LEU A 66 -6.24 -4.80 -1.80
CA LEU A 66 -7.46 -5.60 -1.81
C LEU A 66 -8.25 -5.43 -3.11
N VAL A 67 -8.38 -4.18 -3.59
CA VAL A 67 -9.01 -3.87 -4.88
C VAL A 67 -8.22 -4.49 -6.04
N PHE A 68 -6.89 -4.46 -5.99
CA PHE A 68 -6.04 -5.05 -7.03
C PHE A 68 -6.19 -6.58 -7.07
N ILE A 69 -6.20 -7.25 -5.91
CA ILE A 69 -6.44 -8.70 -5.81
C ILE A 69 -7.85 -9.03 -6.34
N GLY A 70 -8.86 -8.23 -5.98
CA GLY A 70 -10.22 -8.40 -6.48
C GLY A 70 -10.31 -8.22 -8.00
N ALA A 71 -9.64 -7.22 -8.56
CA ALA A 71 -9.56 -7.00 -10.01
C ALA A 71 -8.84 -8.15 -10.73
N ALA A 72 -7.74 -8.64 -10.17
CA ALA A 72 -7.02 -9.80 -10.71
C ALA A 72 -7.87 -11.08 -10.67
N LEU A 73 -8.68 -11.27 -9.63
CA LEU A 73 -9.59 -12.41 -9.52
C LEU A 73 -10.77 -12.31 -10.50
N ALA A 74 -11.27 -11.10 -10.75
CA ALA A 74 -12.31 -10.86 -11.75
C ALA A 74 -11.81 -11.16 -13.18
N GLU A 75 -10.57 -10.78 -13.51
CA GLU A 75 -9.91 -11.15 -14.78
C GLU A 75 -9.63 -12.66 -14.87
N ALA A 76 -9.34 -13.31 -13.74
CA ALA A 76 -9.07 -14.75 -13.67
C ALA A 76 -10.33 -15.64 -13.71
N SER A 77 -11.52 -15.06 -13.91
CA SER A 77 -12.74 -15.81 -14.20
C SER A 77 -12.85 -16.02 -15.72
N PRO A 78 -12.35 -17.12 -16.31
CA PRO A 78 -12.73 -17.45 -17.65
C PRO A 78 -14.22 -17.78 -17.62
N THR A 79 -14.98 -17.01 -18.37
CA THR A 79 -16.28 -17.42 -18.88
C THR A 79 -16.10 -18.72 -19.67
N SER A 80 -16.20 -19.85 -18.97
CA SER A 80 -16.31 -21.18 -19.57
C SER A 80 -17.57 -21.87 -19.06
N SER A 81 -18.70 -21.45 -19.63
CA SER A 81 -19.91 -22.22 -19.95
C SER A 81 -20.96 -21.18 -20.38
N ASP A 82 -21.20 -21.00 -21.67
CA ASP A 82 -22.09 -21.92 -22.37
C ASP A 82 -21.54 -22.31 -23.76
N LYS A 83 -21.07 -23.57 -23.84
CA LYS A 83 -21.12 -24.35 -25.07
C LYS A 83 -22.12 -25.46 -24.76
N GLN A 84 -23.39 -25.25 -25.06
CA GLN A 84 -24.37 -26.34 -25.08
C GLN A 84 -24.74 -26.67 -26.54
N PRO A 85 -24.70 -27.96 -26.92
CA PRO A 85 -24.61 -28.44 -28.30
C PRO A 85 -25.99 -28.75 -28.91
N ASP A 86 -25.99 -28.89 -30.24
CA ASP A 86 -26.93 -29.67 -31.06
C ASP A 86 -28.43 -29.58 -30.73
N THR A 87 -29.13 -28.70 -31.46
CA THR A 87 -30.52 -28.97 -31.86
C THR A 87 -30.65 -28.84 -33.38
N SER A 88 -30.55 -30.01 -34.03
CA SER A 88 -31.24 -30.46 -35.26
C SER A 88 -30.93 -29.79 -36.61
#